data_AF-A0A2S2PUK0-F1
#
_entry.id   AF-A0A2S2PUK0-F1
#
_cell.length_a   1.000
_cell.length_b   1.000
_cell.length_c   1.000
_cell.angle_alpha   90.00
_cell.angle_beta   90.00
_cell.angle_gamma   90.00
#
_symmetry.space_group_name_H-M   'P 1'
#
loop_
_entity.id
_entity.type
_entity.pdbx_description
1 polymer ?
#
loop_
_entity_poly.entity_id
_entity_poly.type
_entity_poly.pdbx_seq_one_letter_code
_entity_poly.pdbx_strand_id
1 'polypeptide(L)'
;LDWKSNLVGQSYDGAANMSGQYNGLQYKILEQNPQALFIWCSAHRLNLIASQAVGSFSNAVDLFGNVEKIFTFITGSKARSVFFREKQLEFYPKQPIRSVKRVNTTRWMSHAYALNTVLDVYDAVYQTIEEVRNRDGGSDFKLGADCYGLLSYLTSYKFLMTALSFKKIFEILEPLIRTLQARDIDILAAKYLVNSAKDSIVALRTEETFENILILAKEFDDKNKNEEFEPLQTTRKRRVRKMAGELCSDEVEQNPIQKFKVDTYFVALDIIKTQISQRFTDKTIEVMKDFALLSTKSIKELKKYPKSIPIDAFKAVCLAYNTLLKLEDVRREYEQFINCDLIINETSPLYLHPNLNYDNSSLSSNDSNSDNTTSEQLKTWQNSSSLMCIFQDFCKAGLKSIFPSLFMLIKIVVTIPVSSCSPERSFSKLKLIKTRLRSTMGEDRLEDLMRITC
;
A
#
# COMPACT_ATOMS: atom_id res chain seq x y z
N LEU A 1 24.78 -13.86 -17.00
CA LEU A 1 23.49 -14.55 -16.75
C LEU A 1 22.77 -14.70 -18.09
N ASP A 2 22.44 -15.92 -18.52
CA ASP A 2 21.65 -16.13 -19.74
C ASP A 2 20.15 -15.90 -19.44
N TRP A 3 19.76 -14.63 -19.44
CA TRP A 3 18.40 -14.18 -19.14
C TRP A 3 17.41 -14.47 -20.27
N LYS A 4 17.90 -14.71 -21.49
CA LYS A 4 17.04 -15.00 -22.65
C LYS A 4 16.37 -16.36 -22.54
N SER A 5 17.03 -17.32 -21.92
CA SER A 5 16.51 -18.68 -21.74
C SER A 5 16.05 -18.98 -20.30
N ASN A 6 16.71 -18.40 -19.29
CA ASN A 6 16.49 -18.81 -17.89
C ASN A 6 15.66 -17.83 -17.05
N LEU A 7 15.26 -16.68 -17.59
CA LEU A 7 14.45 -15.72 -16.85
C LEU A 7 12.99 -16.21 -16.78
N VAL A 8 12.49 -16.46 -15.58
CA VAL A 8 11.13 -16.95 -15.33
C VAL A 8 10.16 -15.85 -14.87
N GLY A 9 10.65 -14.66 -14.56
CA GLY A 9 9.79 -13.58 -14.12
C GLY A 9 10.50 -12.24 -14.11
N GLN A 10 9.72 -11.18 -14.29
CA GLN A 10 10.17 -9.80 -14.25
C GLN A 10 9.18 -8.97 -13.43
N SER A 11 9.66 -8.11 -12.53
CA SER A 11 8.80 -7.23 -11.74
C SER A 11 9.43 -5.86 -11.54
N TYR A 12 8.62 -4.83 -11.76
CA TYR A 12 8.96 -3.43 -11.59
C TYR A 12 7.67 -2.59 -11.51
N ASP A 13 7.82 -1.27 -11.46
CA ASP A 13 6.73 -0.31 -11.37
C ASP A 13 5.88 -0.22 -12.65
N GLY A 14 4.77 0.52 -12.57
CA GLY A 14 3.85 0.69 -13.69
C GLY A 14 4.22 1.83 -14.63
N ALA A 15 5.47 2.29 -14.61
CA ALA A 15 5.89 3.38 -15.47
C ALA A 15 5.80 2.94 -16.94
N ALA A 16 5.33 3.82 -17.83
CA ALA A 16 5.10 3.48 -19.24
C ALA A 16 6.34 2.91 -19.95
N ASN A 17 7.53 3.39 -19.61
CA ASN A 17 8.80 2.88 -20.15
C ASN A 17 9.11 1.45 -19.68
N MET A 18 8.57 1.03 -18.55
CA MET A 18 8.82 -0.27 -17.94
C MET A 18 7.70 -1.26 -18.29
N SER A 19 6.44 -0.93 -18.00
CA SER A 19 5.27 -1.80 -18.15
C SER A 19 4.46 -1.54 -19.44
N GLY A 20 4.98 -0.72 -20.36
CA GLY A 20 4.28 -0.41 -21.61
C GLY A 20 4.06 -1.65 -22.46
N GLN A 21 2.81 -1.87 -22.89
CA GLN A 21 2.39 -3.06 -23.64
C GLN A 21 3.07 -3.21 -25.01
N TYR A 22 3.42 -2.10 -25.66
CA TYR A 22 3.93 -2.11 -27.04
C TYR A 22 5.42 -1.78 -27.16
N ASN A 23 5.97 -0.98 -26.24
CA ASN A 23 7.34 -0.46 -26.31
C ASN A 23 8.05 -0.40 -24.95
N GLY A 24 7.42 -0.87 -23.88
CA GLY A 24 8.03 -0.92 -22.56
C GLY A 24 9.10 -2.01 -22.47
N LEU A 25 9.95 -1.93 -21.44
CA LEU A 25 10.93 -2.98 -21.12
C LEU A 25 10.27 -4.36 -21.05
N GLN A 26 9.06 -4.43 -20.49
CA GLN A 26 8.23 -5.63 -20.43
C GLN A 26 8.10 -6.32 -21.77
N TYR A 27 7.67 -5.54 -22.76
CA TYR A 27 7.40 -6.05 -24.09
C TYR A 27 8.69 -6.57 -24.74
N LYS A 28 9.78 -5.80 -24.63
CA LYS A 28 11.09 -6.19 -25.17
C LYS A 28 11.65 -7.46 -24.53
N ILE A 29 11.45 -7.65 -23.23
CA ILE A 29 11.85 -8.88 -22.54
C ILE A 29 10.96 -10.05 -22.97
N LEU A 30 9.65 -9.86 -23.05
CA LEU A 30 8.70 -10.89 -23.50
C LEU A 30 8.92 -11.32 -24.95
N GLU A 31 9.34 -10.40 -25.82
CA GLU A 31 9.69 -10.68 -27.22
C GLU A 31 10.88 -11.66 -27.32
N GLN A 32 11.87 -11.54 -26.43
CA GLN A 32 13.04 -12.42 -26.39
C GLN A 32 12.79 -13.69 -25.57
N ASN A 33 12.01 -13.59 -24.50
CA ASN A 33 11.70 -14.67 -23.58
C ASN A 33 10.22 -14.61 -23.15
N PRO A 34 9.34 -15.37 -23.84
CA PRO A 34 7.91 -15.42 -23.50
C PRO A 34 7.61 -15.96 -22.09
N GLN A 35 8.56 -16.64 -21.45
CA GLN A 35 8.40 -17.21 -20.11
C GLN A 35 8.68 -16.21 -18.98
N ALA A 36 9.25 -15.05 -19.29
CA ALA A 36 9.55 -14.01 -18.32
C ALA A 36 8.26 -13.29 -17.91
N LEU A 37 7.43 -13.93 -17.09
CA LEU A 37 6.14 -13.41 -16.66
C LEU A 37 6.30 -12.05 -15.98
N PHE A 38 5.57 -11.06 -16.47
CA PHE A 38 5.55 -9.75 -15.84
C PHE A 38 4.61 -9.70 -14.64
N ILE A 39 5.15 -9.30 -13.50
CA ILE A 39 4.40 -9.06 -12.26
C ILE A 39 4.49 -7.60 -11.91
N TRP A 40 3.36 -6.92 -12.06
CA TRP A 40 3.25 -5.52 -11.70
C TRP A 40 3.28 -5.35 -10.18
N CYS A 41 4.19 -4.49 -9.71
CA CYS A 41 4.36 -4.17 -8.30
C CYS A 41 3.04 -3.81 -7.58
N SER A 42 2.66 -4.61 -6.58
CA SER A 42 1.44 -4.42 -5.79
C SER A 42 1.47 -3.12 -4.98
N ALA A 43 2.62 -2.77 -4.39
CA ALA A 43 2.79 -1.54 -3.63
C ALA A 43 2.59 -0.29 -4.52
N HIS A 44 3.16 -0.32 -5.72
CA HIS A 44 2.99 0.74 -6.71
C HIS A 44 1.53 0.84 -7.19
N ARG A 45 0.88 -0.29 -7.47
CA ARG A 45 -0.55 -0.33 -7.85
C ARG A 45 -1.42 0.33 -6.80
N LEU A 46 -1.28 -0.05 -5.53
CA LEU A 46 -2.00 0.59 -4.42
C LEU A 46 -1.72 2.09 -4.34
N ASN A 47 -0.47 2.49 -4.54
CA ASN A 47 -0.14 3.90 -4.55
C ASN A 47 -0.80 4.67 -5.70
N LEU A 48 -0.92 4.07 -6.89
CA LEU A 48 -1.63 4.68 -8.00
C LEU A 48 -3.13 4.85 -7.68
N ILE A 49 -3.74 3.88 -6.98
CA ILE A 49 -5.11 4.02 -6.48
C ILE A 49 -5.21 5.24 -5.54
N ALA A 50 -4.22 5.45 -4.67
CA ALA A 50 -4.14 6.64 -3.78
C ALA A 50 -4.11 7.93 -4.57
N SER A 51 -3.17 7.98 -5.51
CA SER A 51 -2.89 9.21 -6.25
C SER A 51 -4.10 9.60 -7.09
N GLN A 52 -4.83 8.61 -7.64
CA GLN A 52 -6.09 8.84 -8.35
C GLN A 52 -7.21 9.30 -7.40
N ALA A 53 -7.36 8.68 -6.23
CA ALA A 53 -8.37 9.09 -5.25
C ALA A 53 -8.13 10.52 -4.74
N VAL A 54 -6.90 10.85 -4.37
CA VAL A 54 -6.50 12.18 -3.89
C VAL A 54 -6.63 13.25 -4.97
N GLY A 55 -6.35 12.90 -6.23
CA GLY A 55 -6.43 13.81 -7.38
C GLY A 55 -7.80 13.90 -8.06
N SER A 56 -8.82 13.20 -7.55
CA SER A 56 -10.05 12.98 -8.31
C SER A 56 -11.08 14.12 -8.27
N PHE A 57 -11.18 14.83 -7.14
CA PHE A 57 -12.13 15.92 -6.96
C PHE A 57 -11.50 17.06 -6.17
N SER A 58 -12.03 18.26 -6.36
CA SER A 58 -11.47 19.51 -5.80
C SER A 58 -11.30 19.43 -4.28
N ASN A 59 -12.27 18.91 -3.55
CA ASN A 59 -12.19 18.82 -2.08
C ASN A 59 -11.03 17.91 -1.60
N ALA A 60 -10.69 16.83 -2.32
CA ALA A 60 -9.55 15.97 -1.99
C ALA A 60 -8.22 16.69 -2.29
N VAL A 61 -8.14 17.34 -3.45
CA VAL A 61 -6.97 18.13 -3.84
C VAL A 61 -6.71 19.25 -2.84
N ASP A 62 -7.76 19.96 -2.42
CA ASP A 62 -7.71 21.00 -1.40
C ASP A 62 -7.24 20.43 -0.05
N LEU A 63 -7.79 19.28 0.38
CA LEU A 63 -7.41 18.64 1.64
C LEU A 63 -5.93 18.33 1.70
N PHE A 64 -5.44 17.54 0.75
CA PHE A 64 -4.05 17.08 0.78
C PHE A 64 -3.06 18.20 0.40
N GLY A 65 -3.48 19.16 -0.42
CA GLY A 65 -2.72 20.38 -0.68
C GLY A 65 -2.55 21.25 0.56
N ASN A 66 -3.62 21.47 1.34
CA ASN A 66 -3.54 22.25 2.58
C ASN A 66 -2.81 21.50 3.70
N VAL A 67 -2.93 20.17 3.80
CA VAL A 67 -2.12 19.37 4.73
C VAL A 67 -0.62 19.48 4.41
N GLU A 68 -0.21 19.48 3.15
CA GLU A 68 1.19 19.73 2.76
C GLU A 68 1.62 21.18 3.05
N LYS A 69 0.73 22.16 2.87
CA LYS A 69 0.99 23.54 3.27
C LYS A 69 1.21 23.66 4.79
N ILE A 70 0.41 22.98 5.61
CA ILE A 70 0.60 22.94 7.07
C ILE A 70 1.97 22.34 7.40
N PHE A 71 2.36 21.24 6.75
CA PHE A 71 3.69 20.66 6.92
C PHE A 71 4.79 21.68 6.61
N THR A 72 4.75 22.28 5.41
CA THR A 72 5.79 23.21 4.96
C THR A 72 5.82 24.48 5.80
N PHE A 73 4.67 24.94 6.29
CA PHE A 73 4.56 26.06 7.22
C PHE A 73 5.24 25.74 8.56
N ILE A 74 4.85 24.67 9.25
CA ILE A 74 5.37 24.35 10.58
C ILE A 74 6.86 23.99 10.51
N THR A 75 7.26 23.17 9.54
CA THR A 75 8.65 22.70 9.39
C THR A 75 9.57 23.70 8.71
N GLY A 76 9.03 24.68 8.00
CA GLY A 76 9.79 25.72 7.31
C GLY A 76 10.49 26.71 8.25
N SER A 77 10.17 26.72 9.55
CA SER A 77 10.94 27.47 10.55
C SER A 77 11.15 26.63 11.80
N LYS A 78 12.40 26.59 12.28
CA LYS A 78 12.74 25.94 13.55
C LYS A 78 11.96 26.55 14.73
N ALA A 79 11.76 27.86 14.73
CA ALA A 79 10.98 28.54 15.77
C ALA A 79 9.53 28.05 15.79
N ARG A 80 8.87 27.97 14.62
CA ARG A 80 7.50 27.44 14.49
C ARG A 80 7.41 25.97 14.90
N SER A 81 8.41 25.15 14.56
CA SER A 81 8.45 23.74 14.96
C SER A 81 8.60 23.54 16.47
N VAL A 82 9.41 24.37 17.13
CA VAL A 82 9.54 24.37 18.60
C VAL A 82 8.24 24.82 19.24
N PHE A 83 7.65 25.91 18.74
CA PHE A 83 6.39 26.42 19.25
C PHE A 83 5.24 25.41 19.12
N PHE A 84 5.14 24.74 17.96
CA PHE A 84 4.19 23.64 17.76
C PHE A 84 4.38 22.50 18.76
N ARG A 85 5.62 22.18 19.13
CA ARG A 85 5.91 21.16 20.15
C ARG A 85 5.46 21.62 21.55
N GLU A 86 5.64 22.89 21.89
CA GLU A 86 5.16 23.47 23.15
C GLU A 86 3.63 23.40 23.23
N LYS A 87 2.93 23.77 22.15
CA LYS A 87 1.47 23.63 22.08
C LYS A 87 0.96 22.20 22.16
N GLN A 88 1.68 21.24 21.58
CA GLN A 88 1.35 19.82 21.77
C GLN A 88 1.46 19.39 23.23
N LEU A 89 2.47 19.87 23.96
CA LEU A 89 2.61 19.55 25.39
C LEU A 89 1.53 20.22 26.25
N GLU A 90 1.06 21.40 25.83
CA GLU A 90 -0.03 22.14 26.49
C GLU A 90 -1.38 21.42 26.32
N PHE A 91 -1.77 21.10 25.08
CA PHE A 91 -3.06 20.46 24.79
C PHE A 91 -3.08 18.95 25.04
N TYR A 92 -1.94 18.27 24.86
CA TYR A 92 -1.84 16.81 24.91
C TYR A 92 -0.69 16.31 25.80
N PRO A 93 -0.66 16.64 27.10
CA PRO A 93 0.49 16.38 27.99
C PRO A 93 0.81 14.90 28.19
N LYS A 94 -0.16 14.00 27.96
CA LYS A 94 -0.01 12.54 28.10
C LYS A 94 0.29 11.81 26.79
N GLN A 95 0.33 12.53 25.66
CA GLN A 95 0.56 11.93 24.36
C GLN A 95 2.02 12.12 23.91
N PRO A 96 2.58 11.17 23.16
CA PRO A 96 3.89 11.37 22.55
C PRO A 96 3.81 12.52 21.53
N ILE A 97 4.84 13.36 21.51
CA ILE A 97 4.93 14.48 20.56
C ILE A 97 4.99 13.92 19.14
N ARG A 98 4.12 14.43 18.27
CA ARG A 98 4.04 14.04 16.86
C ARG A 98 4.59 15.13 15.98
N SER A 99 5.43 14.74 15.03
CA SER A 99 5.86 15.63 13.96
C SER A 99 4.81 15.61 12.84
N VAL A 100 4.39 16.78 12.33
CA VAL A 100 3.60 16.83 11.09
C VAL A 100 4.38 16.12 9.98
N LYS A 101 3.67 15.30 9.20
CA LYS A 101 4.27 14.49 8.13
C LYS A 101 4.03 15.14 6.78
N ARG A 102 4.97 14.95 5.86
CA ARG A 102 4.78 15.30 4.45
C ARG A 102 3.70 14.46 3.83
N VAL A 103 2.93 15.09 2.95
CA VAL A 103 2.17 14.44 1.89
C VAL A 103 3.13 14.21 0.72
N ASN A 104 4.19 13.41 0.94
CA ASN A 104 5.20 13.25 -0.09
C ASN A 104 4.66 12.31 -1.18
N THR A 105 4.60 12.83 -2.39
CA THR A 105 3.98 12.25 -3.58
C THR A 105 4.53 10.85 -3.87
N THR A 106 3.62 9.93 -4.24
CA THR A 106 3.83 8.49 -4.57
C THR A 106 3.77 7.45 -3.44
N ARG A 107 3.30 7.75 -2.22
CA ARG A 107 2.90 6.68 -1.26
C ARG A 107 1.58 6.96 -0.55
N TRP A 108 0.63 6.01 -0.64
CA TRP A 108 -0.65 6.04 0.06
C TRP A 108 -0.49 6.33 1.56
N MET A 109 0.43 5.62 2.22
CA MET A 109 0.68 5.76 3.66
C MET A 109 1.09 7.18 4.08
N SER A 110 1.76 7.94 3.20
CA SER A 110 2.17 9.31 3.51
C SER A 110 0.95 10.21 3.72
N HIS A 111 -0.10 10.04 2.90
CA HIS A 111 -1.35 10.78 2.98
C HIS A 111 -2.10 10.44 4.26
N ALA A 112 -2.21 9.14 4.58
CA ALA A 112 -2.85 8.66 5.79
C ALA A 112 -2.15 9.16 7.06
N TYR A 113 -0.81 9.04 7.14
CA TYR A 113 -0.07 9.52 8.31
C TYR A 113 -0.13 11.04 8.46
N ALA A 114 -0.04 11.79 7.37
CA ALA A 114 -0.14 13.25 7.43
C ALA A 114 -1.52 13.70 7.92
N LEU A 115 -2.59 13.14 7.34
CA LEU A 115 -3.97 13.46 7.74
C LEU A 115 -4.25 13.07 9.19
N ASN A 116 -3.91 11.84 9.59
CA ASN A 116 -4.12 11.36 10.95
C ASN A 116 -3.33 12.20 11.96
N THR A 117 -2.09 12.61 11.63
CA THR A 117 -1.32 13.48 12.52
C THR A 117 -2.00 14.82 12.71
N VAL A 118 -2.49 15.46 11.64
CA VAL A 118 -3.19 16.75 11.74
C VAL A 118 -4.48 16.64 12.54
N LEU A 119 -5.26 15.56 12.36
CA LEU A 119 -6.49 15.33 13.12
C LEU A 119 -6.23 15.02 14.60
N ASP A 120 -5.18 14.26 14.90
CA ASP A 120 -4.86 13.84 16.28
C ASP A 120 -4.34 15.01 17.14
N VAL A 121 -3.67 15.99 16.52
CA VAL A 121 -3.11 17.17 17.21
C VAL A 121 -3.69 18.49 16.69
N TYR A 122 -4.96 18.47 16.28
CA TYR A 122 -5.65 19.58 15.61
C TYR A 122 -5.52 20.90 16.36
N ASP A 123 -5.81 20.91 17.68
CA ASP A 123 -5.79 22.13 18.51
C ASP A 123 -4.40 22.76 18.53
N ALA A 124 -3.35 21.92 18.61
CA ALA A 124 -1.97 22.40 18.58
C ALA A 124 -1.59 22.98 17.22
N VAL A 125 -2.09 22.40 16.10
CA VAL A 125 -1.87 22.94 14.76
C VAL A 125 -2.58 24.29 14.61
N TYR A 126 -3.86 24.37 14.97
CA TYR A 126 -4.66 25.59 14.87
C TYR A 126 -4.02 26.71 15.69
N GLN A 127 -3.77 26.49 16.98
CA GLN A 127 -3.20 27.47 17.89
C GLN A 127 -1.82 27.96 17.42
N THR A 128 -1.00 27.07 16.84
CA THR A 128 0.29 27.44 16.26
C THR A 128 0.13 28.43 15.12
N ILE A 129 -0.81 28.19 14.20
CA ILE A 129 -1.01 29.05 13.04
C ILE A 129 -1.64 30.39 13.46
N GLU A 130 -2.58 30.36 14.40
CA GLU A 130 -3.25 31.56 14.94
C GLU A 130 -2.26 32.48 15.66
N GLU A 131 -1.42 31.94 16.54
CA GLU A 131 -0.43 32.76 17.24
C GLU A 131 0.64 33.34 16.31
N VAL A 132 1.11 32.57 15.32
CA VAL A 132 2.06 33.08 14.33
C VAL A 132 1.43 34.22 13.52
N ARG A 133 0.15 34.10 13.16
CA ARG A 133 -0.58 35.19 12.49
C ARG A 133 -0.65 36.45 13.35
N ASN A 134 -0.94 36.29 14.64
CA ASN A 134 -1.10 37.42 15.56
C ASN A 134 0.24 38.12 15.87
N ARG A 135 1.33 37.36 15.96
CA ARG A 135 2.67 37.92 16.23
C ARG A 135 3.32 38.53 15.00
N ASP A 136 3.35 37.78 13.90
CA ASP A 136 4.19 38.09 12.74
C ASP A 136 3.39 38.56 11.52
N GLY A 137 2.09 38.24 11.45
CA GLY A 137 1.26 38.48 10.26
C GLY A 137 1.01 39.95 9.92
N GLY A 138 1.13 40.86 10.90
CA GLY A 138 1.11 42.30 10.65
C GLY A 138 2.40 42.82 10.01
N SER A 139 3.52 42.12 10.20
CA SER A 139 4.83 42.48 9.65
C SER A 139 5.10 41.85 8.28
N ASP A 140 4.65 40.61 8.08
CA ASP A 140 4.71 39.91 6.79
C ASP A 140 3.28 39.61 6.31
N PHE A 141 2.77 40.46 5.42
CA PHE A 141 1.43 40.33 4.88
C PHE A 141 1.21 39.02 4.10
N LYS A 142 2.26 38.41 3.53
CA LYS A 142 2.14 37.11 2.85
C LYS A 142 1.93 36.00 3.86
N LEU A 143 2.74 35.99 4.92
CA LEU A 143 2.59 35.06 6.04
C LEU A 143 1.20 35.20 6.68
N GLY A 144 0.75 36.44 6.93
CA GLY A 144 -0.56 36.72 7.48
C GLY A 144 -1.72 36.20 6.61
N ALA A 145 -1.63 36.37 5.29
CA ALA A 145 -2.60 35.85 4.33
C ALA A 145 -2.59 34.31 4.25
N ASP A 146 -1.42 33.69 4.24
CA ASP A 146 -1.27 32.24 4.25
C ASP A 146 -1.84 31.61 5.52
N CYS A 147 -1.55 32.21 6.69
CA CYS A 147 -2.14 31.80 7.97
C CYS A 147 -3.66 31.90 7.94
N TYR A 148 -4.22 33.02 7.47
CA TYR A 148 -5.67 33.17 7.36
C TYR A 148 -6.30 32.12 6.44
N GLY A 149 -5.69 31.86 5.28
CA GLY A 149 -6.15 30.83 4.34
C GLY A 149 -6.15 29.44 4.97
N LEU A 150 -5.13 29.10 5.77
CA LEU A 150 -5.07 27.83 6.49
C LEU A 150 -6.10 27.75 7.61
N LEU A 151 -6.25 28.80 8.42
CA LEU A 151 -7.22 28.82 9.52
C LEU A 151 -8.65 28.71 9.01
N SER A 152 -9.03 29.54 8.02
CA SER A 152 -10.36 29.49 7.38
C SER A 152 -10.68 28.12 6.75
N TYR A 153 -9.66 27.42 6.24
CA TYR A 153 -9.85 26.06 5.74
C TYR A 153 -10.02 25.04 6.87
N LEU A 154 -9.20 25.11 7.92
CA LEU A 154 -9.26 24.22 9.07
C LEU A 154 -10.58 24.33 9.84
N THR A 155 -11.20 25.51 9.85
CA THR A 155 -12.52 25.76 10.44
C THR A 155 -13.66 25.56 9.44
N SER A 156 -13.45 24.92 8.29
CA SER A 156 -14.53 24.65 7.33
C SER A 156 -15.14 23.27 7.51
N TYR A 157 -16.47 23.17 7.50
CA TYR A 157 -17.15 21.87 7.50
C TYR A 157 -16.79 21.03 6.25
N LYS A 158 -16.38 21.68 5.14
CA LYS A 158 -15.85 21.01 3.95
C LYS A 158 -14.55 20.27 4.26
N PHE A 159 -13.61 20.88 5.01
CA PHE A 159 -12.39 20.22 5.43
C PHE A 159 -12.73 19.01 6.30
N LEU A 160 -13.53 19.21 7.34
CA LEU A 160 -13.85 18.20 8.33
C LEU A 160 -14.51 16.95 7.70
N MET A 161 -15.55 17.16 6.89
CA MET A 161 -16.23 16.07 6.19
C MET A 161 -15.31 15.32 5.24
N THR A 162 -14.44 16.03 4.50
CA THR A 162 -13.51 15.40 3.57
C THR A 162 -12.43 14.62 4.32
N ALA A 163 -11.88 15.19 5.39
CA ALA A 163 -10.87 14.58 6.25
C ALA A 163 -11.37 13.28 6.90
N LEU A 164 -12.57 13.31 7.50
CA LEU A 164 -13.17 12.13 8.13
C LEU A 164 -13.52 11.04 7.11
N SER A 165 -13.99 11.42 5.93
CA SER A 165 -14.24 10.47 4.83
C SER A 165 -12.95 9.75 4.41
N PHE A 166 -11.85 10.49 4.19
CA PHE A 166 -10.57 9.88 3.84
C PHE A 166 -9.97 9.08 4.99
N LYS A 167 -10.15 9.50 6.25
CA LYS A 167 -9.72 8.72 7.43
C LYS A 167 -10.35 7.32 7.42
N LYS A 168 -11.67 7.22 7.21
CA LYS A 168 -12.37 5.92 7.12
C LYS A 168 -11.89 5.06 5.96
N ILE A 169 -11.68 5.67 4.80
CA ILE A 169 -11.11 4.99 3.63
C ILE A 169 -9.69 4.47 3.93
N PHE A 170 -8.86 5.26 4.61
CA PHE A 170 -7.51 4.87 4.99
C PHE A 170 -7.48 3.72 5.99
N GLU A 171 -8.38 3.71 6.98
CA GLU A 171 -8.51 2.63 7.95
C GLU A 171 -8.79 1.26 7.29
N ILE A 172 -9.61 1.23 6.23
CA ILE A 172 -9.91 0.00 5.47
C ILE A 172 -8.71 -0.47 4.65
N LEU A 173 -7.98 0.46 4.03
CA LEU A 173 -6.91 0.14 3.08
C LEU A 173 -5.55 -0.08 3.74
N GLU A 174 -5.35 0.38 4.97
CA GLU A 174 -4.08 0.24 5.69
C GLU A 174 -3.64 -1.22 5.92
N PRO A 175 -4.50 -2.15 6.39
CA PRO A 175 -4.13 -3.57 6.52
C PRO A 175 -3.72 -4.18 5.18
N LEU A 176 -4.42 -3.82 4.11
CA LEU A 176 -4.12 -4.30 2.76
C LEU A 176 -2.74 -3.83 2.29
N ILE A 177 -2.38 -2.57 2.54
CA ILE A 177 -1.08 -2.03 2.14
C ILE A 177 0.05 -2.67 2.94
N ARG A 178 -0.11 -2.80 4.26
CA ARG A 178 0.92 -3.42 5.12
C ARG A 178 1.17 -4.87 4.74
N THR A 179 0.12 -5.63 4.44
CA THR A 179 0.24 -7.05 4.03
C THR A 179 0.83 -7.20 2.64
N LEU A 180 0.39 -6.40 1.65
CA LEU A 180 0.96 -6.41 0.30
C LEU A 180 2.41 -5.90 0.24
N GLN A 181 2.86 -5.21 1.30
CA GLN A 181 4.24 -4.75 1.42
C GLN A 181 5.15 -5.68 2.24
N ALA A 182 4.61 -6.75 2.84
CA ALA A 182 5.38 -7.71 3.63
C ALA A 182 6.37 -8.50 2.74
N ARG A 183 7.45 -9.02 3.35
CA ARG A 183 8.44 -9.84 2.63
C ARG A 183 7.85 -11.20 2.24
N ASP A 184 7.15 -11.82 3.19
CA ASP A 184 6.47 -13.11 3.02
C ASP A 184 4.96 -12.86 2.90
N ILE A 185 4.43 -13.01 1.68
CA ILE A 185 3.01 -12.79 1.39
C ILE A 185 2.34 -14.13 1.08
N ASP A 186 1.30 -14.47 1.83
CA ASP A 186 0.36 -15.52 1.46
C ASP A 186 -0.53 -14.97 0.34
N ILE A 187 -0.36 -15.51 -0.87
CA ILE A 187 -1.01 -15.04 -2.10
C ILE A 187 -2.54 -15.14 -2.01
N LEU A 188 -3.07 -16.22 -1.40
CA LEU A 188 -4.52 -16.40 -1.22
C LEU A 188 -5.05 -15.38 -0.21
N ALA A 189 -4.32 -15.19 0.90
CA ALA A 189 -4.67 -14.18 1.88
C ALA A 189 -4.65 -12.77 1.26
N ALA A 190 -3.65 -12.45 0.43
CA ALA A 190 -3.57 -11.19 -0.28
C ALA A 190 -4.77 -10.96 -1.20
N LYS A 191 -5.19 -11.97 -1.97
CA LYS A 191 -6.39 -11.90 -2.82
C LYS A 191 -7.66 -11.70 -1.99
N TYR A 192 -7.80 -12.45 -0.89
CA TYR A 192 -8.93 -12.30 0.02
C TYR A 192 -8.97 -10.88 0.60
N LEU A 193 -7.83 -10.33 1.03
CA LEU A 193 -7.74 -8.97 1.57
C LEU A 193 -8.08 -7.90 0.53
N VAL A 194 -7.68 -8.06 -0.73
CA VAL A 194 -8.06 -7.14 -1.83
C VAL A 194 -9.59 -7.15 -2.02
N ASN A 195 -10.20 -8.34 -2.07
CA ASN A 195 -11.65 -8.48 -2.23
C ASN A 195 -12.40 -7.96 -0.99
N SER A 196 -11.95 -8.30 0.21
CA SER A 196 -12.53 -7.83 1.47
C SER A 196 -12.45 -6.30 1.60
N ALA A 197 -11.32 -5.69 1.22
CA ALA A 197 -11.19 -4.23 1.18
C ALA A 197 -12.14 -3.63 0.14
N LYS A 198 -12.28 -4.23 -1.04
CA LYS A 198 -13.24 -3.80 -2.07
C LYS A 198 -14.68 -3.86 -1.55
N ASP A 199 -15.07 -4.96 -0.92
CA ASP A 199 -16.42 -5.15 -0.38
C ASP A 199 -16.68 -4.17 0.77
N SER A 200 -15.68 -3.90 1.60
CA SER A 200 -15.75 -2.89 2.66
C SER A 200 -15.94 -1.47 2.10
N ILE A 201 -15.24 -1.12 1.02
CA ILE A 201 -15.43 0.17 0.32
C ILE A 201 -16.83 0.26 -0.31
N VAL A 202 -17.37 -0.84 -0.83
CA VAL A 202 -18.75 -0.88 -1.34
C VAL A 202 -19.76 -0.71 -0.20
N ALA A 203 -19.51 -1.31 0.97
CA ALA A 203 -20.35 -1.17 2.15
C ALA A 203 -20.37 0.26 2.72
N LEU A 204 -19.33 1.06 2.48
CA LEU A 204 -19.32 2.50 2.80
C LEU A 204 -20.26 3.34 1.93
N ARG A 205 -20.79 2.80 0.83
CA ARG A 205 -21.71 3.52 -0.06
C ARG A 205 -23.16 3.37 0.40
N THR A 206 -23.45 3.74 1.64
CA THR A 206 -24.81 3.74 2.22
C THR A 206 -25.14 5.09 2.85
N GLU A 207 -26.42 5.40 3.02
CA GLU A 207 -26.82 6.64 3.70
C GLU A 207 -26.45 6.62 5.17
N GLU A 208 -26.63 5.47 5.84
CA GLU A 208 -26.28 5.28 7.26
C GLU A 208 -24.79 5.55 7.54
N THR A 209 -23.88 5.05 6.69
CA THR A 209 -22.44 5.30 6.87
C THR A 209 -22.08 6.76 6.63
N PHE A 210 -22.76 7.44 5.71
CA PHE A 210 -22.60 8.87 5.50
C PHE A 210 -23.14 9.70 6.68
N GLU A 211 -24.27 9.29 7.26
CA GLU A 211 -24.82 9.89 8.48
C GLU A 211 -23.87 9.73 9.67
N ASN A 212 -23.23 8.57 9.81
CA ASN A 212 -22.19 8.36 10.82
C ASN A 212 -21.01 9.34 10.65
N ILE A 213 -20.60 9.65 9.41
CA ILE A 213 -19.56 10.68 9.16
C ILE A 213 -20.06 12.07 9.59
N LEU A 214 -21.32 12.40 9.34
CA LEU A 214 -21.92 13.66 9.81
C LEU A 214 -21.96 13.75 11.34
N ILE A 215 -22.28 12.65 12.02
CA ILE A 215 -22.26 12.59 13.49
C ILE A 215 -20.84 12.81 14.00
N LEU A 216 -19.85 12.09 13.45
CA LEU A 216 -18.44 12.26 13.83
C LEU A 216 -17.93 13.68 13.57
N ALA A 217 -18.39 14.33 12.50
CA ALA A 217 -18.07 15.73 12.21
C ALA A 217 -18.66 16.66 13.27
N LYS A 218 -19.93 16.48 13.66
CA LYS A 218 -20.55 17.26 14.74
C LYS A 218 -19.85 17.03 16.08
N GLU A 219 -19.51 15.80 16.42
CA GLU A 219 -18.77 15.49 17.65
C GLU A 219 -17.38 16.15 17.69
N PHE A 220 -16.71 16.26 16.53
CA PHE A 220 -15.44 16.94 16.41
C PHE A 220 -15.59 18.46 16.59
N ASP A 221 -16.62 19.05 15.98
CA ASP A 221 -17.00 20.46 16.13
C ASP A 221 -17.34 20.79 17.60
N ASP A 222 -18.21 20.00 18.22
CA ASP A 222 -18.61 20.13 19.63
C ASP A 222 -17.44 19.98 20.62
N LYS A 223 -16.39 19.26 20.24
CA LYS A 223 -15.18 19.10 21.06
C LYS A 223 -14.30 20.36 21.00
N ASN A 224 -14.30 21.07 19.87
CA ASN A 224 -13.46 22.22 19.60
C ASN A 224 -14.25 23.54 19.77
N LYS A 225 -14.99 23.65 20.88
CA LYS A 225 -15.97 24.73 21.20
C LYS A 225 -15.48 26.18 21.07
N ASN A 226 -14.19 26.40 20.84
CA ASN A 226 -13.60 27.72 20.68
C ASN A 226 -13.70 28.25 19.24
N GLU A 227 -14.14 27.44 18.27
CA GLU A 227 -14.13 27.76 16.85
C GLU A 227 -15.48 27.45 16.21
N GLU A 228 -16.14 28.44 15.60
CA GLU A 228 -17.35 28.19 14.81
C GLU A 228 -16.95 27.66 13.43
N PHE A 229 -17.29 26.40 13.14
CA PHE A 229 -17.04 25.84 11.82
C PHE A 229 -17.96 26.47 10.77
N GLU A 230 -17.37 26.97 9.67
CA GLU A 230 -18.13 27.52 8.56
C GLU A 230 -18.96 26.42 7.88
N PRO A 231 -20.29 26.60 7.75
CA PRO A 231 -21.17 25.60 7.16
C PRO A 231 -20.91 25.45 5.66
N LEU A 232 -21.30 24.28 5.11
CA LEU A 232 -21.22 24.03 3.68
C LEU A 232 -22.02 25.08 2.90
N GLN A 233 -21.35 25.75 1.95
CA GLN A 233 -21.97 26.84 1.19
C GLN A 233 -23.07 26.33 0.25
N THR A 234 -24.20 27.04 0.25
CA THR A 234 -25.27 26.83 -0.73
C THR A 234 -24.87 27.41 -2.08
N THR A 235 -24.88 26.57 -3.12
CA THR A 235 -24.55 27.02 -4.48
C THR A 235 -25.76 27.72 -5.09
N ARG A 236 -25.64 29.02 -5.40
CA ARG A 236 -26.72 29.77 -6.05
C ARG A 236 -27.02 29.18 -7.44
N LYS A 237 -28.30 28.87 -7.73
CA LYS A 237 -28.72 28.46 -9.08
C LYS A 237 -28.37 29.55 -10.11
N ARG A 238 -27.51 29.22 -11.07
CA ARG A 238 -27.30 30.05 -12.25
C ARG A 238 -28.56 29.96 -13.11
N ARG A 239 -29.19 31.10 -13.40
CA ARG A 239 -30.29 31.13 -14.37
C ARG A 239 -29.72 30.94 -15.77
N VAL A 240 -30.02 29.81 -16.39
CA VAL A 240 -29.71 29.54 -17.79
C VAL A 240 -30.96 29.84 -18.62
N ARG A 241 -30.79 30.51 -19.77
CA ARG A 241 -31.88 30.74 -20.70
C ARG A 241 -32.22 29.43 -21.38
N LYS A 242 -33.48 29.01 -21.30
CA LYS A 242 -34.01 27.83 -22.00
C LYS A 242 -34.13 28.14 -23.50
N MET A 243 -33.54 27.32 -24.35
CA MET A 243 -33.63 27.47 -25.81
C MET A 243 -34.97 26.89 -26.32
N ALA A 244 -35.42 27.33 -27.49
CA ALA A 244 -36.62 26.79 -28.12
C ALA A 244 -36.46 25.28 -28.43
N GLY A 245 -37.40 24.46 -27.95
CA GLY A 245 -37.37 23.00 -28.12
C GLY A 245 -36.81 22.20 -26.93
N GLU A 246 -36.22 22.87 -25.94
CA GLU A 246 -35.79 22.19 -24.70
C GLU A 246 -36.99 21.89 -23.81
N LEU A 247 -37.21 20.61 -23.49
CA LEU A 247 -38.29 20.17 -22.59
C LEU A 247 -37.84 20.12 -21.12
N CYS A 248 -36.58 19.77 -20.86
CA CYS A 248 -36.02 19.62 -19.52
C CYS A 248 -34.93 20.67 -19.23
N SER A 249 -34.61 20.90 -17.97
CA SER A 249 -33.49 21.72 -17.51
C SER A 249 -32.73 20.95 -16.43
N ASP A 250 -31.39 21.03 -16.42
CA ASP A 250 -30.57 20.32 -15.44
C ASP A 250 -30.98 20.68 -14.00
N GLU A 251 -31.27 19.65 -13.20
CA GLU A 251 -31.59 19.80 -11.78
C GLU A 251 -30.28 19.86 -10.97
N VAL A 252 -30.00 21.01 -10.35
CA VAL A 252 -28.86 21.17 -9.45
C VAL A 252 -29.33 20.95 -8.01
N GLU A 253 -28.78 19.91 -7.36
CA GLU A 253 -28.98 19.64 -5.93
C GLU A 253 -28.61 20.87 -5.10
N GLN A 254 -29.56 21.34 -4.30
CA GLN A 254 -29.42 22.59 -3.52
C GLN A 254 -28.97 22.32 -2.10
N ASN A 255 -29.25 21.12 -1.57
CA ASN A 255 -28.84 20.78 -0.22
C ASN A 255 -27.31 20.56 -0.19
N PRO A 256 -26.53 21.39 0.53
CA PRO A 256 -25.07 21.29 0.53
C PRO A 256 -24.56 19.94 1.04
N ILE A 257 -25.28 19.30 1.97
CA ILE A 257 -24.93 17.99 2.52
C ILE A 257 -25.13 16.90 1.47
N GLN A 258 -26.28 16.93 0.77
CA GLN A 258 -26.55 15.98 -0.32
C GLN A 258 -25.58 16.18 -1.49
N LYS A 259 -25.27 17.43 -1.81
CA LYS A 259 -24.27 17.76 -2.83
C LYS A 259 -22.88 17.24 -2.45
N PHE A 260 -22.46 17.39 -1.20
CA PHE A 260 -21.22 16.79 -0.71
C PHE A 260 -21.25 15.27 -0.79
N LYS A 261 -22.37 14.63 -0.40
CA LYS A 261 -22.56 13.17 -0.50
C LYS A 261 -22.33 12.68 -1.92
N VAL A 262 -23.00 13.30 -2.90
CA VAL A 262 -22.97 12.88 -4.30
C VAL A 262 -21.67 13.26 -4.98
N ASP A 263 -21.26 14.52 -4.92
CA ASP A 263 -20.14 15.06 -5.72
C ASP A 263 -18.77 14.73 -5.12
N THR A 264 -18.72 14.41 -3.81
CA THR A 264 -17.45 14.21 -3.09
C THR A 264 -17.34 12.80 -2.54
N TYR A 265 -18.22 12.42 -1.62
CA TYR A 265 -18.09 11.16 -0.88
C TYR A 265 -18.27 9.93 -1.79
N PHE A 266 -19.37 9.88 -2.54
CA PHE A 266 -19.65 8.78 -3.47
C PHE A 266 -18.67 8.72 -4.64
N VAL A 267 -18.26 9.88 -5.18
CA VAL A 267 -17.21 9.95 -6.21
C VAL A 267 -15.90 9.33 -5.71
N ALA A 268 -15.47 9.65 -4.48
CA ALA A 268 -14.26 9.06 -3.89
C ALA A 268 -14.32 7.53 -3.83
N LEU A 269 -15.44 6.99 -3.33
CA LEU A 269 -15.64 5.55 -3.19
C LEU A 269 -15.70 4.84 -4.55
N ASP A 270 -16.41 5.41 -5.53
CA ASP A 270 -16.54 4.82 -6.87
C ASP A 270 -15.21 4.78 -7.62
N ILE A 271 -14.39 5.82 -7.48
CA ILE A 271 -13.06 5.86 -8.07
C ILE A 271 -12.16 4.80 -7.42
N ILE A 272 -12.15 4.70 -6.10
CA ILE A 272 -11.35 3.68 -5.40
C ILE A 272 -11.81 2.27 -5.81
N LYS A 273 -13.12 2.00 -5.80
CA LYS A 273 -13.69 0.72 -6.23
C LYS A 273 -13.29 0.38 -7.67
N THR A 274 -13.40 1.34 -8.58
CA THR A 274 -13.06 1.17 -9.99
C THR A 274 -11.57 0.91 -10.16
N GLN A 275 -10.72 1.67 -9.47
CA GLN A 275 -9.27 1.53 -9.54
C GLN A 275 -8.77 0.21 -8.93
N ILE A 276 -9.35 -0.26 -7.81
CA ILE A 276 -9.08 -1.60 -7.27
C ILE A 276 -9.47 -2.65 -8.31
N SER A 277 -10.67 -2.55 -8.90
CA SER A 277 -11.15 -3.54 -9.85
C SER A 277 -10.30 -3.59 -11.13
N GLN A 278 -9.97 -2.44 -11.72
CA GLN A 278 -9.18 -2.36 -12.96
C GLN A 278 -7.73 -2.81 -12.78
N ARG A 279 -7.14 -2.57 -11.61
CA ARG A 279 -5.73 -2.90 -11.37
C ARG A 279 -5.55 -4.34 -10.91
N PHE A 280 -6.52 -4.93 -10.21
CA PHE A 280 -6.47 -6.29 -9.67
C PHE A 280 -7.25 -7.33 -10.50
N THR A 281 -7.35 -7.15 -11.82
CA THR A 281 -7.92 -8.11 -12.78
C THR A 281 -6.88 -8.92 -13.58
N ASP A 282 -5.59 -8.78 -13.26
CA ASP A 282 -4.51 -9.33 -14.10
C ASP A 282 -4.50 -10.86 -14.22
N LYS A 283 -4.09 -11.35 -15.41
CA LYS A 283 -3.75 -12.76 -15.69
C LYS A 283 -2.75 -13.36 -14.70
N THR A 284 -1.90 -12.53 -14.10
CA THR A 284 -0.96 -12.96 -13.05
C THR A 284 -1.69 -13.54 -11.85
N ILE A 285 -2.90 -13.07 -11.53
CA ILE A 285 -3.69 -13.59 -10.41
C ILE A 285 -4.06 -15.06 -10.62
N GLU A 286 -4.30 -15.49 -11.85
CA GLU A 286 -4.61 -16.90 -12.13
C GLU A 286 -3.40 -17.81 -11.89
N VAL A 287 -2.22 -17.40 -12.38
CA VAL A 287 -0.94 -18.08 -12.11
C VAL A 287 -0.66 -18.15 -10.61
N MET A 288 -0.99 -17.07 -9.89
CA MET A 288 -0.80 -16.96 -8.45
C MET A 288 -1.76 -17.85 -7.64
N LYS A 289 -3.00 -18.07 -8.12
CA LYS A 289 -3.93 -19.05 -7.49
C LYS A 289 -3.36 -20.46 -7.56
N ASP A 290 -2.81 -20.84 -8.70
CA ASP A 290 -2.17 -22.15 -8.88
C ASP A 290 -0.96 -22.31 -7.94
N PHE A 291 -0.13 -21.28 -7.78
CA PHE A 291 0.97 -21.32 -6.82
C PHE A 291 0.52 -21.49 -5.37
N ALA A 292 -0.65 -20.95 -5.02
CA ALA A 292 -1.16 -21.05 -3.67
C ALA A 292 -1.57 -22.48 -3.26
N LEU A 293 -1.84 -23.36 -4.25
CA LEU A 293 -2.04 -24.79 -3.98
C LEU A 293 -0.81 -25.43 -3.34
N LEU A 294 0.39 -24.94 -3.64
CA LEU A 294 1.64 -25.42 -3.05
C LEU A 294 1.85 -24.96 -1.60
N SER A 295 0.95 -24.15 -1.05
CA SER A 295 1.06 -23.71 0.34
C SER A 295 0.87 -24.88 1.31
N THR A 296 1.55 -24.84 2.44
CA THR A 296 1.43 -25.89 3.48
C THR A 296 -0.01 -26.05 3.98
N LYS A 297 -0.79 -24.96 4.00
CA LYS A 297 -2.22 -24.98 4.36
C LYS A 297 -3.04 -25.77 3.34
N SER A 298 -2.90 -25.44 2.06
CA SER A 298 -3.62 -26.13 0.98
C SER A 298 -3.25 -27.61 0.91
N ILE A 299 -1.97 -27.95 1.05
CA ILE A 299 -1.52 -29.36 1.07
C ILE A 299 -2.13 -30.12 2.26
N LYS A 300 -2.16 -29.51 3.46
CA LYS A 300 -2.78 -30.12 4.66
C LYS A 300 -4.29 -30.31 4.51
N GLU A 301 -5.00 -29.35 3.91
CA GLU A 301 -6.44 -29.46 3.62
C GLU A 301 -6.73 -30.54 2.58
N LEU A 302 -5.97 -30.58 1.49
CA LEU A 302 -6.10 -31.58 0.43
C LEU A 302 -5.80 -32.99 0.93
N LYS A 303 -4.86 -33.16 1.88
CA LYS A 303 -4.61 -34.45 2.53
C LYS A 303 -5.80 -34.94 3.37
N LYS A 304 -6.52 -34.03 4.02
CA LYS A 304 -7.76 -34.37 4.75
C LYS A 304 -8.92 -34.67 3.80
N TYR A 305 -8.99 -34.00 2.66
CA TYR A 305 -10.09 -34.11 1.69
C TYR A 305 -9.56 -34.25 0.23
N PRO A 306 -9.08 -35.44 -0.18
CA PRO A 306 -8.39 -35.63 -1.46
C PRO A 306 -9.26 -35.42 -2.71
N LYS A 307 -10.59 -35.47 -2.60
CA LYS A 307 -11.52 -35.20 -3.72
C LYS A 307 -11.68 -33.70 -4.08
N SER A 308 -10.95 -32.80 -3.42
CA SER A 308 -11.14 -31.36 -3.54
C SER A 308 -10.13 -30.62 -4.43
N ILE A 309 -9.20 -31.33 -5.10
CA ILE A 309 -8.30 -30.67 -6.07
C ILE A 309 -9.14 -30.09 -7.22
N PRO A 310 -9.05 -28.77 -7.48
CA PRO A 310 -9.78 -28.14 -8.58
C PRO A 310 -9.43 -28.79 -9.93
N ILE A 311 -10.42 -28.96 -10.81
CA ILE A 311 -10.24 -29.59 -12.13
C ILE A 311 -9.25 -28.80 -12.99
N ASP A 312 -9.22 -27.48 -12.81
CA ASP A 312 -8.39 -26.50 -13.52
C ASP A 312 -7.05 -26.20 -12.83
N ALA A 313 -6.70 -26.92 -11.76
CA ALA A 313 -5.44 -26.73 -11.03
C ALA A 313 -4.21 -26.77 -11.96
N PHE A 314 -3.31 -25.79 -11.76
CA PHE A 314 -2.05 -25.62 -12.49
C PHE A 314 -2.18 -25.25 -13.98
N LYS A 315 -3.40 -25.07 -14.49
CA LYS A 315 -3.62 -24.74 -15.91
C LYS A 315 -3.03 -23.40 -16.29
N ALA A 316 -3.19 -22.37 -15.47
CA ALA A 316 -2.69 -21.03 -15.77
C ALA A 316 -1.15 -21.00 -15.72
N VAL A 317 -0.55 -21.66 -14.74
CA VAL A 317 0.92 -21.78 -14.63
C VAL A 317 1.51 -22.57 -15.80
N CYS A 318 0.91 -23.70 -16.17
CA CYS A 318 1.43 -24.51 -17.29
C CYS A 318 1.26 -23.79 -18.63
N LEU A 319 0.24 -22.94 -18.78
CA LEU A 319 0.11 -22.07 -19.95
C LEU A 319 1.21 -20.99 -19.98
N ALA A 320 1.55 -20.40 -18.83
CA ALA A 320 2.60 -19.38 -18.73
C ALA A 320 4.01 -19.95 -18.94
N TYR A 321 4.26 -21.18 -18.47
CA TYR A 321 5.58 -21.84 -18.52
C TYR A 321 5.56 -23.13 -19.36
N ASN A 322 4.87 -23.11 -20.50
CA ASN A 322 4.61 -24.28 -21.34
C ASN A 322 5.86 -25.03 -21.84
N THR A 323 7.02 -24.37 -21.95
CA THR A 323 8.28 -25.04 -22.32
C THR A 323 8.96 -25.74 -21.14
N LEU A 324 8.62 -25.37 -19.90
CA LEU A 324 9.22 -25.89 -18.67
C LEU A 324 8.31 -26.89 -17.95
N LEU A 325 6.99 -26.74 -18.08
CA LEU A 325 5.99 -27.50 -17.33
C LEU A 325 4.94 -28.10 -18.27
N LYS A 326 4.60 -29.36 -18.03
CA LYS A 326 3.48 -30.07 -18.66
C LYS A 326 2.38 -30.32 -17.63
N LEU A 327 1.15 -29.99 -17.97
CA LEU A 327 -0.01 -30.06 -17.06
C LEU A 327 -0.19 -31.46 -16.45
N GLU A 328 -0.15 -32.49 -17.30
CA GLU A 328 -0.38 -33.88 -16.89
C GLU A 328 0.68 -34.37 -15.89
N ASP A 329 1.94 -34.01 -16.14
CA ASP A 329 3.06 -34.41 -15.29
C ASP A 329 3.00 -33.69 -13.94
N VAL A 330 2.77 -32.37 -13.93
CA VAL A 330 2.63 -31.58 -12.70
C VAL A 330 1.48 -32.09 -11.84
N ARG A 331 0.31 -32.37 -12.44
CA ARG A 331 -0.87 -32.84 -11.72
C ARG A 331 -0.63 -34.22 -11.11
N ARG A 332 -0.09 -35.15 -11.90
CA ARG A 332 0.23 -36.51 -11.44
C ARG A 332 1.24 -36.49 -10.29
N GLU A 333 2.33 -35.74 -10.43
CA GLU A 333 3.34 -35.61 -9.38
C GLU A 333 2.79 -34.93 -8.12
N TYR A 334 1.93 -33.92 -8.27
CA TYR A 334 1.29 -33.24 -7.14
C TYR A 334 0.31 -34.14 -6.38
N GLU A 335 -0.52 -34.91 -7.08
CA GLU A 335 -1.43 -35.90 -6.47
C GLU A 335 -0.64 -36.99 -5.72
N GLN A 336 0.47 -37.47 -6.28
CA GLN A 336 1.37 -38.41 -5.62
C GLN A 336 2.05 -37.78 -4.39
N PHE A 337 2.47 -36.52 -4.51
CA PHE A 337 3.14 -35.79 -3.45
C PHE A 337 2.23 -35.52 -2.24
N ILE A 338 0.97 -35.15 -2.44
CA ILE A 338 -0.01 -34.98 -1.34
C ILE A 338 -0.20 -36.28 -0.56
N ASN A 339 -0.23 -37.40 -1.28
CA ASN A 339 -0.40 -38.73 -0.69
C ASN A 339 0.89 -39.28 -0.07
N CYS A 340 2.04 -38.66 -0.31
CA CYS A 340 3.29 -39.02 0.36
C CYS A 340 3.37 -38.36 1.74
N ASP A 341 3.68 -39.15 2.77
CA ASP A 341 3.94 -38.64 4.13
C ASP A 341 5.28 -37.89 4.26
N LEU A 342 6.02 -37.73 3.16
CA LEU A 342 7.40 -37.24 3.14
C LEU A 342 7.56 -35.79 3.64
N ILE A 343 6.51 -34.96 3.66
CA ILE A 343 6.60 -33.51 4.02
C ILE A 343 5.63 -33.10 5.14
N ILE A 344 5.02 -34.04 5.87
CA ILE A 344 4.19 -33.68 7.04
C ILE A 344 4.59 -34.53 8.23
N ASN A 345 5.74 -34.19 8.83
CA ASN A 345 5.93 -34.46 10.24
C ASN A 345 6.38 -33.19 10.96
N GLU A 346 5.67 -32.95 12.05
CA GLU A 346 5.91 -31.90 13.04
C GLU A 346 7.37 -31.91 13.47
N THR A 347 7.89 -30.70 13.67
CA THR A 347 9.15 -30.45 14.36
C THR A 347 9.25 -31.31 15.62
N SER A 348 10.10 -32.35 15.59
CA SER A 348 10.69 -32.87 16.82
C SER A 348 11.52 -31.75 17.48
N PRO A 349 11.62 -31.71 18.82
CA PRO A 349 11.92 -30.50 19.56
C PRO A 349 13.27 -29.89 19.17
N LEU A 350 13.30 -28.55 19.16
CA LEU A 350 14.42 -27.76 18.65
C LEU A 350 15.76 -27.98 19.40
N TYR A 351 15.75 -28.65 20.56
CA TYR A 351 16.95 -29.00 21.34
C TYR A 351 16.72 -30.29 22.15
N LEU A 352 17.74 -31.16 22.21
CA LEU A 352 17.83 -32.25 23.21
C LEU A 352 18.73 -31.89 24.41
N HIS A 353 19.59 -30.86 24.27
CA HIS A 353 20.45 -30.33 25.34
C HIS A 353 20.62 -28.81 25.19
N PRO A 354 20.79 -28.04 26.28
CA PRO A 354 20.93 -26.58 26.23
C PRO A 354 22.27 -26.14 25.61
N ASN A 355 22.19 -25.08 24.79
CA ASN A 355 23.25 -24.47 24.00
C ASN A 355 24.61 -24.33 24.72
N LEU A 356 25.67 -24.75 24.03
CA LEU A 356 27.01 -24.19 24.25
C LEU A 356 27.28 -23.12 23.18
N ASN A 357 27.59 -21.94 23.69
CA ASN A 357 27.98 -20.70 23.01
C ASN A 357 28.76 -20.91 21.71
N TYR A 358 28.32 -20.23 20.65
CA TYR A 358 29.24 -19.65 19.68
C TYR A 358 28.92 -18.17 19.53
N ASP A 359 29.82 -17.37 20.09
CA ASP A 359 29.89 -15.93 19.95
C ASP A 359 29.95 -15.52 18.48
N ASN A 360 29.09 -14.59 18.09
CA ASN A 360 29.36 -13.69 16.97
C ASN A 360 29.14 -12.27 17.45
N SER A 361 30.18 -11.74 18.07
CA SER A 361 30.37 -10.33 18.32
C SER A 361 30.50 -9.53 17.03
N SER A 362 29.87 -8.36 17.04
CA SER A 362 30.16 -7.15 16.25
C SER A 362 29.78 -7.12 14.76
N LEU A 363 28.65 -6.47 14.47
CA LEU A 363 28.68 -5.27 13.65
C LEU A 363 27.55 -4.32 14.08
N SER A 364 27.91 -3.31 14.86
CA SER A 364 27.04 -2.22 15.26
C SER A 364 26.90 -1.21 14.12
N SER A 365 25.68 -0.97 13.68
CA SER A 365 25.30 0.28 13.01
C SER A 365 24.06 0.83 13.70
N ASN A 366 24.30 1.87 14.50
CA ASN A 366 23.28 2.69 15.13
C ASN A 366 22.37 3.31 14.06
N ASP A 367 21.07 3.03 14.16
CA ASP A 367 20.02 3.97 13.79
C ASP A 367 18.89 3.80 14.81
N SER A 368 18.95 4.64 15.84
CA SER A 368 17.93 4.76 16.88
C SER A 368 16.70 5.46 16.32
N ASN A 369 15.61 4.71 16.15
CA ASN A 369 14.25 5.07 16.56
C ASN A 369 13.30 3.93 16.16
N SER A 370 13.12 2.98 17.07
CA SER A 370 12.02 2.02 17.01
C SER A 370 11.26 2.04 18.32
N ASP A 371 9.97 2.36 18.22
CA ASP A 371 8.97 2.16 19.25
C ASP A 371 9.03 0.70 19.75
N ASN A 372 9.63 0.53 20.93
CA ASN A 372 9.58 -0.70 21.69
C ASN A 372 8.20 -0.79 22.35
N THR A 373 7.23 -1.41 21.67
CA THR A 373 6.04 -2.02 22.33
C THR A 373 5.28 -3.00 21.44
N THR A 374 5.87 -3.56 20.39
CA THR A 374 5.21 -4.62 19.58
C THR A 374 6.16 -5.70 19.08
N SER A 375 7.44 -5.70 19.48
CA SER A 375 8.48 -6.57 18.95
C SER A 375 8.59 -7.95 19.63
N GLU A 376 7.95 -8.16 20.78
CA GLU A 376 8.03 -9.45 21.49
C GLU A 376 6.92 -10.44 21.10
N GLN A 377 5.74 -9.95 20.70
CA GLN A 377 4.67 -10.83 20.17
C GLN A 377 4.87 -11.24 18.70
N LEU A 378 5.76 -10.56 17.97
CA LEU A 378 6.13 -10.91 16.58
C LEU A 378 7.27 -11.93 16.49
N LYS A 379 7.97 -12.24 17.59
CA LYS A 379 9.03 -13.25 17.60
C LYS A 379 8.53 -14.70 17.70
N THR A 380 7.27 -14.90 18.06
CA THR A 380 6.64 -16.24 18.17
C THR A 380 6.00 -16.75 16.89
N TRP A 381 6.09 -16.01 15.77
CA TRP A 381 5.76 -16.54 14.44
C TRP A 381 7.03 -17.05 13.76
N GLN A 382 7.57 -18.17 14.27
CA GLN A 382 8.57 -18.92 13.51
C GLN A 382 7.92 -19.46 12.23
N ASN A 383 8.50 -19.02 11.10
CA ASN A 383 8.10 -19.14 9.71
C ASN A 383 8.03 -20.61 9.19
N SER A 384 7.22 -21.47 9.79
CA SER A 384 6.99 -22.87 9.37
C SER A 384 6.11 -23.04 8.11
N SER A 385 5.77 -21.94 7.43
CA SER A 385 4.75 -21.88 6.38
C SER A 385 5.19 -21.22 5.07
N SER A 386 6.48 -20.84 4.93
CA SER A 386 7.00 -20.28 3.68
C SER A 386 7.26 -21.36 2.62
N LEU A 387 6.92 -21.08 1.35
CA LEU A 387 7.24 -21.96 0.21
C LEU A 387 8.75 -22.25 0.09
N MET A 388 9.58 -21.36 0.63
CA MET A 388 11.02 -21.54 0.70
C MET A 388 11.42 -22.72 1.61
N CYS A 389 10.69 -22.97 2.71
CA CYS A 389 10.93 -24.14 3.56
C CYS A 389 10.62 -25.43 2.80
N ILE A 390 9.49 -25.48 2.08
CA ILE A 390 9.13 -26.63 1.23
C ILE A 390 10.23 -26.88 0.18
N PHE A 391 10.74 -25.82 -0.46
CA PHE A 391 11.83 -25.95 -1.43
C PHE A 391 13.11 -26.51 -0.80
N GLN A 392 13.49 -26.04 0.40
CA GLN A 392 14.64 -26.56 1.13
C GLN A 392 14.47 -28.04 1.48
N ASP A 393 13.28 -28.44 1.92
CA ASP A 393 12.97 -29.83 2.25
C ASP A 393 13.01 -30.72 1.00
N PHE A 394 12.48 -30.23 -0.13
CA PHE A 394 12.60 -30.88 -1.45
C PHE A 394 14.06 -31.12 -1.85
N CYS A 395 14.93 -30.14 -1.61
CA CYS A 395 16.36 -30.25 -1.90
C CYS A 395 17.05 -31.26 -0.97
N LYS A 396 16.79 -31.20 0.33
CA LYS A 396 17.39 -32.09 1.34
C LYS A 396 16.97 -33.55 1.14
N ALA A 397 15.71 -33.78 0.81
CA ALA A 397 15.15 -35.12 0.62
C ALA A 397 15.47 -35.72 -0.76
N GLY A 398 16.18 -34.99 -1.64
CA GLY A 398 16.51 -35.49 -2.98
C GLY A 398 15.30 -35.70 -3.89
N LEU A 399 14.16 -35.06 -3.59
CA LEU A 399 12.87 -35.31 -4.24
C LEU A 399 12.83 -34.88 -5.72
N LYS A 400 13.86 -34.17 -6.20
CA LYS A 400 14.00 -33.76 -7.60
C LYS A 400 13.97 -34.94 -8.59
N SER A 401 14.55 -36.09 -8.25
CA SER A 401 14.55 -37.25 -9.14
C SER A 401 13.20 -37.97 -9.20
N ILE A 402 12.37 -37.79 -8.16
CA ILE A 402 11.06 -38.43 -8.02
C ILE A 402 9.96 -37.54 -8.60
N PHE A 403 10.01 -36.24 -8.32
CA PHE A 403 9.03 -35.24 -8.74
C PHE A 403 9.71 -34.08 -9.50
N PRO A 404 10.23 -34.32 -10.73
CA PRO A 404 10.98 -33.32 -11.47
C PRO A 404 10.13 -32.10 -11.89
N SER A 405 8.88 -32.30 -12.28
CA SER A 405 7.98 -31.23 -12.73
C SER A 405 7.53 -30.37 -11.56
N LEU A 406 7.20 -30.99 -10.43
CA LEU A 406 6.83 -30.32 -9.19
C LEU A 406 8.02 -29.57 -8.59
N PHE A 407 9.23 -30.14 -8.65
CA PHE A 407 10.45 -29.44 -8.24
C PHE A 407 10.68 -28.18 -9.08
N MET A 408 10.52 -28.27 -10.41
CA MET A 408 10.63 -27.12 -11.30
C MET A 408 9.55 -26.06 -11.00
N LEU A 409 8.32 -26.49 -10.73
CA LEU A 409 7.23 -25.60 -10.32
C LEU A 409 7.58 -24.86 -9.02
N ILE A 410 8.00 -25.57 -7.97
CA ILE A 410 8.39 -24.96 -6.70
C ILE A 410 9.56 -23.98 -6.90
N LYS A 411 10.56 -24.38 -7.70
CA LYS A 411 11.70 -23.51 -8.06
C LYS A 411 11.23 -22.22 -8.75
N ILE A 412 10.27 -22.29 -9.65
CA ILE A 412 9.66 -21.12 -10.29
C ILE A 412 8.99 -20.24 -9.23
N VAL A 413 8.16 -20.81 -8.34
CA VAL A 413 7.43 -20.00 -7.35
C VAL A 413 8.36 -19.25 -6.40
N VAL A 414 9.43 -19.89 -5.90
CA VAL A 414 10.38 -19.25 -4.97
C VAL A 414 11.30 -18.22 -5.64
N THR A 415 11.39 -18.24 -6.98
CA THR A 415 12.22 -17.29 -7.75
C THR A 415 11.42 -16.13 -8.32
N ILE A 416 10.09 -16.25 -8.40
CA ILE A 416 9.22 -15.20 -8.88
C ILE A 416 9.12 -14.06 -7.84
N PRO A 417 9.31 -12.79 -8.24
CA PRO A 417 9.14 -11.63 -7.37
C PRO A 417 7.65 -11.32 -7.13
N VAL A 418 7.00 -12.12 -6.29
CA VAL A 418 5.57 -11.96 -5.92
C VAL A 418 5.35 -10.71 -5.07
N SER A 419 6.26 -10.42 -4.13
CA SER A 419 6.28 -9.21 -3.31
C SER A 419 7.36 -8.27 -3.83
N SER A 420 6.98 -7.34 -4.70
CA SER A 420 7.87 -6.37 -5.38
C SER A 420 8.51 -5.32 -4.45
N CYS A 421 8.51 -5.53 -3.13
CA CYS A 421 9.08 -4.60 -2.15
C CYS A 421 10.60 -4.57 -2.14
N SER A 422 11.25 -5.67 -2.55
CA SER A 422 12.71 -5.78 -2.57
C SER A 422 13.33 -5.00 -3.75
N PRO A 423 12.82 -5.10 -5.00
CA PRO A 423 13.31 -4.28 -6.13
C PRO A 423 13.25 -2.77 -5.86
N GLU A 424 12.17 -2.26 -5.26
CA GLU A 424 12.02 -0.82 -4.96
C GLU A 424 13.07 -0.30 -3.95
N ARG A 425 13.47 -1.14 -2.99
CA ARG A 425 14.55 -0.80 -2.06
C ARG A 425 15.88 -0.71 -2.79
N SER A 426 16.17 -1.65 -3.69
CA SER A 426 17.39 -1.64 -4.50
C SER A 426 17.47 -0.41 -5.42
N PHE A 427 16.39 -0.04 -6.10
CA PHE A 427 16.37 1.19 -6.92
C PHE A 427 16.46 2.48 -6.08
N SER A 428 15.91 2.49 -4.85
CA SER A 428 16.13 3.61 -3.94
C SER A 428 17.60 3.73 -3.52
N LYS A 429 18.30 2.60 -3.32
CA LYS A 429 19.75 2.58 -3.06
C LYS A 429 20.55 3.01 -4.29
N LEU A 430 20.13 2.63 -5.49
CA LEU A 430 20.74 3.09 -6.75
C LEU A 430 20.79 4.61 -6.84
N LYS A 431 19.73 5.32 -6.42
CA LYS A 431 19.69 6.79 -6.38
C LYS A 431 20.71 7.40 -5.39
N LEU A 432 21.04 6.68 -4.32
CA LEU A 432 22.06 7.08 -3.35
C LEU A 432 23.49 6.76 -3.85
N ILE A 433 23.64 5.68 -4.62
CA ILE A 433 24.92 5.26 -5.19
C ILE A 433 25.29 6.13 -6.40
N LYS A 434 24.34 6.33 -7.33
CA LYS A 434 24.51 7.04 -8.60
C LYS A 434 24.12 8.51 -8.45
N THR A 435 24.95 9.26 -7.74
CA THR A 435 24.81 10.71 -7.58
C THR A 435 25.41 11.47 -8.76
N ARG A 436 25.14 12.79 -8.85
CA ARG A 436 25.72 13.66 -9.90
C ARG A 436 27.25 13.59 -9.97
N LEU A 437 27.91 13.36 -8.83
CA LEU A 437 29.37 13.25 -8.72
C LEU A 437 29.90 11.86 -9.10
N ARG A 438 29.02 10.86 -9.25
CA ARG A 438 29.36 9.46 -9.57
C ARG A 438 28.70 9.00 -10.89
N SER A 439 28.36 9.95 -11.76
CA SER A 439 27.67 9.66 -13.02
C SER A 439 28.53 8.90 -14.03
N THR A 440 29.86 8.99 -13.92
CA THR A 440 30.85 8.34 -14.80
C THR A 440 31.36 7.00 -14.27
N MET A 441 30.73 6.44 -13.23
CA MET A 441 31.13 5.16 -12.65
C MET A 441 30.85 4.00 -13.61
N GLY A 442 31.85 3.13 -13.80
CA GLY A 442 31.73 1.93 -14.62
C GLY A 442 30.78 0.88 -14.03
N GLU A 443 30.27 0.00 -14.89
CA GLU A 443 29.27 -1.03 -14.57
C GLU A 443 29.72 -1.93 -13.41
N ASP A 444 30.97 -2.39 -13.43
CA ASP A 444 31.51 -3.32 -12.41
C ASP A 444 31.45 -2.73 -10.99
N ARG A 445 31.90 -1.48 -10.86
CA ARG A 445 31.87 -0.78 -9.56
C ARG A 445 30.45 -0.46 -9.11
N LEU A 446 29.54 -0.23 -10.05
CA LEU A 446 28.12 -0.03 -9.74
C LEU A 446 27.51 -1.32 -9.20
N GLU A 447 27.76 -2.46 -9.84
CA GLU A 447 27.30 -3.77 -9.38
C GLU A 447 27.82 -4.10 -7.98
N ASP A 448 29.12 -3.90 -7.73
CA ASP A 448 29.72 -4.18 -6.42
C ASP A 448 29.09 -3.32 -5.32
N LEU A 449 28.90 -2.02 -5.56
CA LEU A 449 28.25 -1.14 -4.60
C LEU A 449 26.78 -1.52 -4.38
N MET A 450 26.07 -1.91 -5.43
CA MET A 450 24.69 -2.39 -5.31
C MET A 450 24.62 -3.64 -4.44
N ARG A 451 25.52 -4.62 -4.63
CA ARG A 451 25.61 -5.85 -3.82
C ARG A 451 25.98 -5.60 -2.35
N ILE A 452 26.75 -4.56 -2.05
CA ILE A 452 27.07 -4.18 -0.67
C ILE A 452 25.86 -3.52 0.03
N THR A 453 25.02 -2.80 -0.70
CA THR A 453 23.94 -1.97 -0.13
C THR A 453 22.56 -2.63 -0.08
N CYS A 454 22.35 -3.72 -0.82
CA CYS A 454 21.11 -4.49 -0.94
C CYS A 454 21.25 -5.84 -0.26
#